data_AF-A0A1Y4CF33-F1
#
_entry.id   AF-A0A1Y4CF33-F1
#
_cell.length_a   1.000
_cell.length_b   1.000
_cell.length_c   1.000
_cell.angle_alpha   90.00
_cell.angle_beta   90.00
_cell.angle_gamma   90.00
#
_symmetry.space_group_name_H-M   'P 1'
#
loop_
_entity.id
_entity.type
_entity.pdbx_description
1 polymer ?
#
loop_
_entity_poly.entity_id
_entity_poly.type
_entity_poly.pdbx_seq_one_letter_code
_entity_poly.pdbx_strand_id
1 'polypeptide(L)'
;MRILKDMLPPLTEDQARALARRILEVHRFEPSIADVLAHWRDMERRRRQQEGAIYLDETPPRISHAERKRRAGELRRVRTALGQRRSVPGLVVSEGLTAFARSFFPHMSEELIERNKMEIANCRADREREDRCASPYVTMMELDETGCVTLYMAKRPREEDAHAEDPALFEVCR
;
A
#
# COMPACT_ATOMS: atom_id res chain seq x y z
N MET A 1 36.26 -4.65 19.58
CA MET A 1 35.37 -4.31 18.45
C MET A 1 34.34 -5.41 18.05
N ARG A 2 34.18 -6.53 18.77
CA ARG A 2 33.15 -7.55 18.43
C ARG A 2 31.73 -7.12 18.83
N ILE A 3 31.58 -6.48 19.99
CA ILE A 3 30.28 -6.06 20.57
C ILE A 3 29.51 -5.08 19.66
N LEU A 4 30.20 -4.17 18.97
CA LEU A 4 29.56 -3.22 18.04
C LEU A 4 29.01 -3.92 16.80
N LYS A 5 29.65 -4.99 16.33
CA LYS A 5 29.22 -5.75 15.15
C LYS A 5 27.97 -6.58 15.42
N ASP A 6 27.77 -7.01 16.66
CA ASP A 6 26.59 -7.78 17.09
C ASP A 6 25.40 -6.87 17.45
N MET A 7 25.65 -5.60 17.82
CA MET A 7 24.63 -4.62 18.22
C MET A 7 24.19 -3.70 17.07
N LEU A 8 25.03 -3.52 16.05
CA LEU A 8 24.67 -2.80 14.84
C LEU A 8 24.07 -3.78 13.83
N PRO A 9 22.93 -3.43 13.20
CA PRO A 9 22.40 -4.23 12.10
C PRO A 9 23.41 -4.32 10.94
N PRO A 10 23.23 -5.27 10.02
CA PRO A 10 24.14 -5.42 8.88
C PRO A 10 24.13 -4.13 8.05
N LEU A 11 25.27 -3.45 8.03
CA LEU A 11 25.52 -2.22 7.28
C LEU A 11 26.28 -2.52 6.01
N THR A 12 25.96 -1.82 4.93
CA THR A 12 26.86 -1.80 3.77
C THR A 12 28.14 -1.03 4.11
N GLU A 13 29.21 -1.28 3.37
CA GLU A 13 30.52 -0.65 3.63
C GLU A 13 30.44 0.88 3.55
N ASP A 14 29.61 1.41 2.65
CA ASP A 14 29.41 2.85 2.48
C ASP A 14 28.57 3.45 3.61
N GLN A 15 27.59 2.72 4.13
CA GLN A 15 26.83 3.13 5.32
C GLN A 15 27.72 3.15 6.56
N ALA A 16 28.59 2.17 6.72
CA ALA A 16 29.55 2.14 7.82
C ALA A 16 30.54 3.31 7.73
N ARG A 17 31.05 3.62 6.54
CA ARG A 17 31.91 4.80 6.30
C ARG A 17 31.20 6.11 6.59
N ALA A 18 29.95 6.27 6.16
CA ALA A 18 29.16 7.48 6.40
C ALA A 18 28.84 7.67 7.89
N LEU A 19 28.54 6.59 8.61
CA LEU A 19 28.32 6.61 10.05
C LEU A 19 29.60 7.01 10.80
N ALA A 20 30.74 6.43 10.43
CA ALA A 20 32.03 6.76 11.04
C ALA A 20 32.41 8.23 10.84
N ARG A 21 32.22 8.79 9.63
CA ARG A 21 32.46 10.21 9.36
C ARG A 21 31.63 11.12 10.25
N ARG A 22 30.31 10.87 10.35
CA ARG A 22 29.42 11.65 11.22
C ARG A 22 29.83 11.63 12.68
N ILE A 23 30.24 10.46 13.17
CA ILE A 23 30.65 10.32 14.56
C ILE A 23 31.93 11.11 14.81
N LEU A 24 32.91 11.02 13.92
CA LEU A 24 34.19 11.74 14.02
C LEU A 24 34.03 13.26 13.86
N GLU A 25 33.04 13.73 13.10
CA GLU A 25 32.74 15.16 12.93
C GLU A 25 32.08 15.78 14.17
N VAL A 26 31.25 15.01 14.88
CA VAL A 26 30.44 15.52 16.00
C VAL A 26 31.11 15.29 17.35
N HIS A 27 31.81 14.17 17.51
CA HIS A 27 32.40 13.78 18.79
C HIS A 27 33.90 14.06 18.80
N ARG A 28 34.31 14.99 19.65
CA ARG A 28 35.71 15.33 19.91
C ARG A 28 36.44 14.29 20.78
N PHE A 29 35.69 13.46 21.50
CA PHE A 29 36.17 12.42 22.41
C PHE A 29 35.60 11.05 22.02
N GLU A 30 36.02 9.99 22.71
CA GLU A 30 35.53 8.63 22.44
C GLU A 30 34.00 8.56 22.63
N PRO A 31 33.24 8.30 21.56
CA PRO A 31 31.79 8.29 21.60
C PRO A 31 31.29 7.07 22.37
N SER A 32 30.23 7.24 23.15
CA SER A 32 29.59 6.09 23.79
C SER A 32 28.86 5.23 22.75
N ILE A 33 28.63 3.94 23.07
CA ILE A 33 27.84 3.05 22.21
C ILE A 33 26.43 3.61 21.96
N ALA A 34 25.85 4.33 22.94
CA ALA A 34 24.55 4.98 22.78
C ALA A 34 24.59 6.10 21.72
N ASP A 35 25.68 6.87 21.66
CA ASP A 35 25.87 7.93 20.67
C ASP A 35 26.02 7.37 19.25
N VAL A 36 26.77 6.27 19.11
CA VAL A 36 26.92 5.56 17.84
C VAL A 36 25.56 5.05 17.33
N LEU A 37 24.76 4.46 18.21
CA LEU A 37 23.42 3.98 17.88
C LEU A 37 22.45 5.13 17.58
N ALA A 38 22.58 6.28 18.26
CA ALA A 38 21.76 7.45 18.01
C ALA A 38 22.02 8.03 16.60
N HIS A 39 23.28 8.16 16.21
CA HIS A 39 23.68 8.60 14.87
C HIS A 39 23.22 7.65 13.78
N TRP A 40 23.30 6.34 14.02
CA TRP A 40 22.79 5.33 13.09
C TRP A 40 21.27 5.44 12.92
N ARG A 41 20.50 5.51 14.01
CA ARG A 41 19.03 5.69 13.95
C ARG A 41 18.65 6.97 13.22
N ASP A 42 19.45 8.02 13.37
CA ASP A 42 19.20 9.28 12.67
C ASP A 42 19.45 9.17 11.15
N MET A 43 20.54 8.51 10.75
CA MET A 43 20.78 8.19 9.34
C MET A 43 19.64 7.37 8.75
N GLU A 44 19.18 6.36 9.47
CA GLU A 44 18.10 5.47 9.03
C GLU A 44 16.75 6.20 8.93
N ARG A 45 16.44 7.11 9.87
CA ARG A 45 15.25 7.97 9.77
C ARG A 45 15.30 8.87 8.53
N ARG A 46 16.44 9.50 8.26
CA ARG A 46 16.60 10.35 7.07
C ARG A 46 16.51 9.54 5.78
N ARG A 47 17.10 8.35 5.76
CA ARG A 47 17.00 7.41 4.64
C ARG A 47 15.55 7.04 4.38
N ARG A 48 14.79 6.65 5.41
CA ARG A 48 13.35 6.35 5.28
C ARG A 48 12.52 7.55 4.85
N GLN A 49 12.90 8.76 5.24
CA GLN A 49 12.24 9.99 4.76
C GLN A 49 12.55 10.26 3.29
N GLN A 50 13.76 9.98 2.83
CA GLN A 50 14.17 10.11 1.43
C GLN A 50 13.56 8.99 0.57
N GLU A 51 13.58 7.75 1.02
CA GLU A 51 12.95 6.61 0.34
C GLU A 51 11.43 6.72 0.37
N GLY A 52 10.84 7.16 1.48
CA GLY A 52 9.43 7.51 1.55
C GLY A 52 9.04 8.65 0.62
N ALA A 53 9.99 9.53 0.27
CA ALA A 53 9.80 10.54 -0.78
C ALA A 53 9.93 9.96 -2.20
N ILE A 54 10.68 8.87 -2.40
CA ILE A 54 10.73 8.13 -3.68
C ILE A 54 9.41 7.38 -3.94
N TYR A 55 8.70 6.94 -2.89
CA TYR A 55 7.33 6.41 -2.99
C TYR A 55 6.23 7.49 -3.08
N LEU A 56 6.63 8.77 -3.09
CA LEU A 56 5.78 9.96 -3.25
C LEU A 56 6.33 10.81 -4.41
N ASP A 57 6.48 10.21 -5.59
CA ASP A 57 6.86 10.95 -6.81
C ASP A 57 5.76 11.92 -7.30
N GLU A 58 4.63 11.99 -6.60
CA GLU A 58 3.76 13.15 -6.64
C GLU A 58 4.15 14.08 -5.49
N THR A 59 4.83 15.18 -5.82
CA THR A 59 4.90 16.34 -4.93
C THR A 59 3.46 16.59 -4.45
N PRO A 60 3.12 16.44 -3.15
CA PRO A 60 1.75 16.61 -2.72
C PRO A 60 1.33 18.00 -3.19
N PRO A 61 0.23 18.14 -3.96
CA PRO A 61 -0.17 19.45 -4.45
C PRO A 61 -0.17 20.40 -3.26
N ARG A 62 0.35 21.62 -3.40
CA ARG A 62 0.34 22.62 -2.33
C ARG A 62 -1.11 23.00 -2.06
N ILE A 63 -1.81 22.18 -1.28
CA ILE A 63 -3.22 22.37 -0.98
C ILE A 63 -3.31 23.46 0.07
N SER A 64 -4.13 24.48 -0.21
CA SER A 64 -4.39 25.56 0.74
C SER A 64 -4.89 24.99 2.07
N HIS A 65 -4.66 25.70 3.17
CA HIS A 65 -5.17 25.28 4.49
C HIS A 65 -6.71 25.14 4.48
N ALA A 66 -7.42 26.02 3.76
CA ALA A 66 -8.86 25.97 3.58
C ALA A 66 -9.31 24.68 2.88
N GLU A 67 -8.59 24.28 1.84
CA GLU A 67 -8.92 23.07 1.10
C GLU A 67 -8.55 21.79 1.86
N ARG A 68 -7.46 21.78 2.64
CA ARG A 68 -7.20 20.70 3.62
C ARG A 68 -8.33 20.54 4.62
N LYS A 69 -8.85 21.65 5.16
CA LYS A 69 -9.99 21.63 6.09
C LYS A 69 -11.26 21.12 5.42
N ARG A 70 -11.50 21.49 4.17
CA ARG A 70 -12.62 20.99 3.36
C ARG A 70 -12.52 19.48 3.15
N ARG A 71 -11.38 18.98 2.64
CA ARG A 71 -11.13 17.54 2.43
C ARG A 71 -11.25 16.75 3.72
N ALA A 72 -10.73 17.27 4.83
CA ALA A 72 -10.89 16.65 6.15
C ALA A 72 -12.36 16.59 6.60
N GLY A 73 -13.17 17.59 6.25
CA GLY A 73 -14.62 17.58 6.48
C GLY A 73 -15.34 16.54 5.63
N GLU A 74 -14.98 16.43 4.35
CA GLU A 74 -15.51 15.41 3.43
C GLU A 74 -15.16 14.00 3.92
N LEU A 75 -13.91 13.75 4.32
CA LEU A 75 -13.47 12.48 4.90
C LEU A 75 -14.25 12.11 6.17
N ARG A 76 -14.55 13.08 7.04
CA ARG A 76 -15.41 12.83 8.22
C ARG A 76 -16.81 12.41 7.81
N ARG A 77 -17.42 13.07 6.82
CA ARG A 77 -18.75 12.71 6.30
C ARG A 77 -18.77 11.31 5.72
N VAL A 78 -17.76 10.96 4.92
CA VAL A 78 -17.59 9.62 4.36
C VAL A 78 -17.45 8.58 5.48
N ARG A 79 -16.59 8.85 6.47
CA ARG A 79 -16.40 7.96 7.62
C ARG A 79 -17.69 7.75 8.42
N THR A 80 -18.48 8.80 8.63
CA THR A 80 -19.78 8.69 9.29
C THR A 80 -20.78 7.90 8.45
N ALA A 81 -20.81 8.13 7.13
CA ALA A 81 -21.68 7.37 6.22
C ALA A 81 -21.34 5.88 6.21
N LEU A 82 -20.05 5.53 6.14
CA LEU A 82 -19.56 4.15 6.23
C LEU A 82 -19.95 3.50 7.56
N GLY A 83 -19.76 4.20 8.69
CA GLY A 83 -20.17 3.72 10.01
C GLY A 83 -21.69 3.51 10.15
N GLN A 84 -22.49 4.23 9.37
CA GLN A 84 -23.96 4.10 9.34
C GLN A 84 -24.47 3.19 8.21
N ARG A 85 -23.58 2.51 7.47
CA ARG A 85 -23.91 1.74 6.25
C ARG A 85 -24.75 2.53 5.23
N ARG A 86 -24.56 3.85 5.18
CA ARG A 86 -25.23 4.73 4.22
C ARG A 86 -24.36 4.89 2.96
N SER A 87 -25.02 5.15 1.85
CA SER A 87 -24.38 5.44 0.55
C SER A 87 -23.32 6.54 0.71
N VAL A 88 -22.09 6.25 0.26
CA VAL A 88 -20.95 7.17 0.40
C VAL A 88 -21.16 8.38 -0.54
N PRO A 89 -21.15 9.62 0.00
CA PRO A 89 -21.34 10.81 -0.82
C PRO A 89 -20.28 10.93 -1.92
N GLY A 90 -20.71 11.11 -3.17
CA GLY A 90 -19.84 11.33 -4.33
C GLY A 90 -19.44 10.08 -5.11
N LEU A 91 -19.74 8.87 -4.61
CA LEU A 91 -19.54 7.64 -5.36
C LEU A 91 -20.86 7.19 -5.98
N VAL A 92 -20.98 7.37 -7.30
CA VAL A 92 -22.14 6.98 -8.11
C VAL A 92 -21.79 5.71 -8.90
N VAL A 93 -22.71 4.77 -8.98
CA VAL A 93 -22.57 3.62 -9.88
C VAL A 93 -22.71 4.11 -11.32
N SER A 94 -21.57 4.18 -12.00
CA SER A 94 -21.49 4.52 -13.43
C SER A 94 -21.59 3.27 -14.29
N GLU A 95 -21.93 3.43 -15.57
CA GLU A 95 -21.96 2.32 -16.54
C GLU A 95 -20.63 1.57 -16.59
N GLY A 96 -19.50 2.29 -16.55
CA GLY A 96 -18.17 1.67 -16.50
C GLY A 96 -17.91 0.88 -15.22
N LEU A 97 -18.47 1.31 -14.08
CA LEU A 97 -18.37 0.55 -12.82
C LEU A 97 -19.25 -0.71 -12.87
N THR A 98 -20.44 -0.62 -13.46
CA THR A 98 -21.34 -1.74 -13.70
C THR A 98 -20.72 -2.78 -14.64
N ALA A 99 -20.14 -2.33 -15.75
CA ALA A 99 -19.46 -3.21 -16.71
C ALA A 99 -18.26 -3.91 -16.06
N PHE A 100 -17.48 -3.17 -15.25
CA PHE A 100 -16.36 -3.75 -14.50
C PHE A 100 -16.84 -4.81 -13.51
N ALA A 101 -17.87 -4.53 -12.70
CA ALA A 101 -18.44 -5.52 -11.79
C ALA A 101 -18.91 -6.79 -12.52
N ARG A 102 -19.60 -6.62 -13.64
CA ARG A 102 -20.11 -7.73 -14.46
C ARG A 102 -19.03 -8.52 -15.19
N SER A 103 -17.81 -7.97 -15.34
CA SER A 103 -16.67 -8.74 -15.86
C SER A 103 -16.19 -9.83 -14.89
N PHE A 104 -16.43 -9.66 -13.58
CA PHE A 104 -16.17 -10.68 -12.56
C PHE A 104 -17.42 -11.51 -12.26
N PHE A 105 -18.59 -10.86 -12.21
CA PHE A 105 -19.85 -11.46 -11.80
C PHE A 105 -20.94 -11.15 -12.86
N PRO A 106 -21.05 -11.94 -13.94
CA PRO A 106 -21.90 -11.61 -15.10
C PRO A 106 -23.37 -11.31 -14.79
N HIS A 107 -23.91 -11.93 -13.74
CA HIS A 107 -25.31 -11.82 -13.34
C HIS A 107 -25.53 -10.92 -12.11
N MET A 108 -24.54 -10.10 -11.72
CA MET A 108 -24.66 -9.20 -10.58
C MET A 108 -25.76 -8.15 -10.81
N SER A 109 -26.71 -8.08 -9.88
CA SER A 109 -27.80 -7.10 -9.92
C SER A 109 -27.32 -5.68 -9.62
N GLU A 110 -28.04 -4.67 -10.09
CA GLU A 110 -27.71 -3.26 -9.82
C GLU A 110 -27.74 -2.93 -8.32
N GLU A 111 -28.67 -3.51 -7.58
CA GLU A 111 -28.76 -3.36 -6.12
C GLU A 111 -27.50 -3.90 -5.43
N LEU A 112 -27.01 -5.06 -5.89
CA LEU A 112 -25.81 -5.68 -5.34
C LEU A 112 -24.55 -4.90 -5.70
N ILE A 113 -24.52 -4.28 -6.90
CA ILE A 113 -23.46 -3.37 -7.31
C ILE A 113 -23.48 -2.09 -6.46
N GLU A 114 -24.65 -1.47 -6.24
CA GLU A 114 -24.78 -0.29 -5.40
C GLU A 114 -24.35 -0.58 -3.95
N ARG A 115 -24.68 -1.77 -3.42
CA ARG A 115 -24.27 -2.20 -2.09
C ARG A 115 -22.75 -2.36 -1.94
N ASN A 116 -22.09 -2.86 -2.98
CA ASN A 116 -20.64 -3.17 -2.98
C ASN A 116 -19.81 -2.15 -3.77
N LYS A 117 -20.38 -0.98 -4.07
CA LYS A 117 -19.77 -0.02 -5.01
C LYS A 117 -18.40 0.49 -4.58
N MET A 118 -18.14 0.54 -3.28
CA MET A 118 -16.85 0.99 -2.74
C MET A 118 -15.75 -0.02 -3.07
N GLU A 119 -16.00 -1.29 -2.82
CA GLU A 119 -15.09 -2.40 -3.04
C GLU A 119 -14.83 -2.58 -4.54
N ILE A 120 -15.89 -2.51 -5.36
CA ILE A 120 -15.78 -2.56 -6.82
C ILE A 120 -14.96 -1.37 -7.36
N ALA A 121 -15.20 -0.15 -6.86
CA ALA A 121 -14.45 1.04 -7.29
C ALA A 121 -12.98 0.97 -6.87
N ASN A 122 -12.70 0.52 -5.65
CA ASN A 122 -11.33 0.33 -5.17
C ASN A 122 -10.58 -0.70 -6.02
N CYS A 123 -11.20 -1.86 -6.28
CA CYS A 123 -10.61 -2.90 -7.13
C CYS A 123 -10.26 -2.35 -8.52
N ARG A 124 -11.17 -1.60 -9.14
CA ARG A 124 -10.90 -0.98 -10.45
C ARG A 124 -9.70 -0.04 -10.40
N ALA A 125 -9.65 0.85 -9.41
CA ALA A 125 -8.57 1.82 -9.25
C ALA A 125 -7.21 1.13 -8.97
N ASP A 126 -7.23 0.07 -8.15
CA ASP A 126 -6.04 -0.75 -7.87
C ASP A 126 -5.55 -1.45 -9.14
N ARG A 127 -6.45 -2.04 -9.95
CA ARG A 127 -6.10 -2.65 -11.23
C ARG A 127 -5.51 -1.66 -12.23
N GLU A 128 -6.10 -0.47 -12.37
CA GLU A 128 -5.56 0.60 -13.23
C GLU A 128 -4.15 1.05 -12.78
N ARG A 129 -3.86 1.03 -11.48
CA ARG A 129 -2.50 1.27 -10.95
C ARG A 129 -1.57 0.10 -11.23
N GLU A 130 -2.00 -1.12 -10.98
CA GLU A 130 -1.22 -2.34 -11.19
C GLU A 130 -0.82 -2.54 -12.65
N ASP A 131 -1.72 -2.22 -13.58
CA ASP A 131 -1.44 -2.22 -15.02
C ASP A 131 -0.39 -1.17 -15.38
N ARG A 132 -0.48 0.05 -14.82
CA ARG A 132 0.52 1.12 -15.04
C ARG A 132 1.91 0.75 -14.53
N CYS A 133 1.98 0.02 -13.40
CA CYS A 133 3.24 -0.36 -12.77
C CYS A 133 3.74 -1.75 -13.19
N ALA A 134 3.08 -2.42 -14.15
CA ALA A 134 3.38 -3.80 -14.54
C ALA A 134 3.52 -4.76 -13.34
N SER A 135 2.62 -4.61 -12.35
CA SER A 135 2.67 -5.38 -11.11
C SER A 135 2.50 -6.88 -11.39
N PRO A 136 3.33 -7.76 -10.78
CA PRO A 136 3.15 -9.20 -10.86
C PRO A 136 1.93 -9.67 -10.05
N TYR A 137 1.33 -8.80 -9.25
CA TYR A 137 0.10 -9.05 -8.51
C TYR A 137 -1.06 -8.22 -9.06
N VAL A 138 -2.26 -8.79 -8.97
CA VAL A 138 -3.51 -8.16 -9.38
C VAL A 138 -4.53 -8.21 -8.25
N THR A 139 -5.24 -7.11 -8.03
CA THR A 139 -6.38 -7.07 -7.10
C THR A 139 -7.60 -7.72 -7.74
N MET A 140 -8.19 -8.66 -7.03
CA MET A 140 -9.32 -9.48 -7.44
C MET A 140 -10.50 -9.29 -6.48
N MET A 141 -11.69 -9.67 -6.93
CA MET A 141 -12.91 -9.65 -6.14
C MET A 141 -13.41 -11.07 -5.89
N GLU A 142 -13.91 -11.31 -4.69
CA GLU A 142 -14.70 -12.48 -4.34
C GLU A 142 -16.06 -11.99 -3.81
N LEU A 143 -17.12 -12.71 -4.15
CA LEU A 143 -18.48 -12.43 -3.69
C LEU A 143 -18.91 -13.56 -2.77
N ASP A 144 -19.17 -13.25 -1.51
CA ASP A 144 -19.63 -14.24 -0.53
C ASP A 144 -21.13 -14.55 -0.66
N GLU A 145 -21.60 -15.58 0.06
CA GLU A 145 -23.00 -16.00 0.09
C GLU A 145 -23.96 -14.93 0.63
N THR A 146 -23.45 -13.99 1.46
CA THR A 146 -24.23 -12.85 1.95
C THR A 146 -24.33 -11.73 0.91
N GLY A 147 -23.57 -11.87 -0.19
CA GLY A 147 -23.40 -10.96 -1.29
C GLY A 147 -22.51 -9.76 -0.96
N CYS A 148 -21.59 -9.90 -0.01
CA CYS A 148 -20.54 -8.91 0.23
C CYS A 148 -19.35 -9.21 -0.68
N VAL A 149 -18.81 -8.16 -1.29
CA VAL A 149 -17.58 -8.24 -2.08
C VAL A 149 -16.38 -8.06 -1.16
N THR A 150 -15.42 -8.97 -1.22
CA THR A 150 -14.12 -8.85 -0.56
C THR A 150 -13.02 -8.70 -1.62
N LEU A 151 -11.96 -7.98 -1.26
CA LEU A 151 -10.81 -7.77 -2.14
C LEU A 151 -9.63 -8.60 -1.64
N TYR A 152 -8.94 -9.25 -2.58
CA TYR A 152 -7.71 -9.99 -2.31
C TYR A 152 -6.71 -9.79 -3.44
N MET A 153 -5.43 -10.05 -3.16
CA MET A 153 -4.37 -9.99 -4.17
C MET A 153 -4.05 -11.39 -4.68
N ALA A 154 -3.96 -11.53 -6.00
CA ALA A 154 -3.53 -12.76 -6.67
C ALA A 154 -2.27 -12.50 -7.50
N LYS A 155 -1.41 -13.51 -7.69
CA LYS A 155 -0.30 -13.43 -8.65
C LYS A 155 -0.88 -13.50 -10.07
N ARG A 156 -0.47 -12.62 -10.97
CA ARG A 156 -0.84 -12.72 -12.40
C ARG A 156 -0.27 -14.02 -12.97
N PRO A 157 -1.04 -14.78 -13.77
CA PRO A 157 -0.50 -15.91 -14.51
C PRO A 157 0.61 -15.38 -15.42
N ARG A 158 1.84 -15.90 -15.28
CA ARG A 158 2.88 -15.68 -16.28
C ARG A 158 2.63 -16.65 -17.43
N GLU A 159 2.99 -16.28 -18.66
CA GLU A 159 2.94 -17.21 -19.81
C GLU A 159 3.71 -18.52 -19.53
N GLU A 160 4.73 -18.47 -18.67
CA GLU A 160 5.51 -19.63 -18.21
C GLU A 160 4.74 -20.54 -17.22
N ASP A 161 3.77 -20.00 -16.47
CA ASP A 161 2.96 -20.75 -15.50
C ASP A 161 1.82 -21.56 -16.20
N ALA A 162 1.53 -21.28 -17.48
CA ALA A 162 0.50 -21.98 -18.26
C ALA A 162 0.87 -23.43 -18.64
N HIS A 163 2.14 -23.82 -18.46
CA HIS A 163 2.63 -25.18 -18.69
C HIS A 163 2.80 -25.99 -17.40
N ALA A 164 2.44 -25.42 -16.24
CA ALA A 164 2.48 -26.09 -14.95
C ALA A 164 1.06 -26.45 -14.48
N GLU A 165 0.21 -26.97 -15.37
CA GLU A 165 -0.98 -27.70 -14.93
C GLU A 165 -0.60 -29.14 -14.59
N ASP A 166 -0.38 -29.40 -13.30
CA ASP A 166 -0.67 -30.71 -12.72
C ASP A 166 -1.87 -30.50 -11.75
N PRO A 167 -3.07 -31.05 -12.03
CA PRO A 167 -4.32 -30.63 -11.38
C PRO A 167 -4.52 -31.16 -9.95
N ALA A 168 -3.45 -31.39 -9.17
CA ALA A 168 -3.50 -32.14 -7.92
C ALA A 168 -3.29 -31.33 -6.62
N LEU A 169 -3.19 -29.99 -6.65
CA LEU A 169 -2.92 -29.20 -5.42
C LEU A 169 -3.84 -27.98 -5.27
N PHE A 170 -5.14 -28.23 -5.19
CA PHE A 170 -6.03 -27.37 -4.42
C PHE A 170 -6.08 -27.89 -2.97
N GLU A 171 -5.04 -27.61 -2.19
CA GLU A 171 -5.19 -27.59 -0.73
C GLU A 171 -5.64 -26.19 -0.32
N VAL A 172 -6.93 -26.11 0.00
CA VAL A 172 -7.56 -25.00 0.69
C VAL A 172 -6.96 -24.93 2.10
N CYS A 173 -6.14 -23.92 2.39
CA CYS A 173 -5.76 -23.60 3.76
C CYS A 173 -7.01 -23.12 4.53
N ARG A 174 -7.52 -23.99 5.40
CA ARG A 174 -8.51 -23.69 6.45
C ARG A 174 -7.89 -22.88 7.59
#